data_AF-A0A529NFX4-F1
#
_entry.id   AF-A0A529NFX4-F1
#
_cell.length_a   1.000
_cell.length_b   1.000
_cell.length_c   1.000
_cell.angle_alpha   90.00
_cell.angle_beta   90.00
_cell.angle_gamma   90.00
#
_symmetry.space_group_name_H-M   'P 1'
#
loop_
_entity.id
_entity.type
_entity.pdbx_description
1 polymer ?
#
loop_
_entity_poly.entity_id
_entity_poly.type
_entity_poly.pdbx_seq_one_letter_code
_entity_poly.pdbx_strand_id
1 'polypeptide(L)'
;SRIVDAWDPATAQVQSRLHIVDEAQRVKDVFPPPELPFDDGDVVPKLLHKGRYQTTVTSGLAFERSTLDTIMPIPEADFRQGADGYLATLAPLYGQVQSIEECVGAYRIHGANHSVFGEKLAERAR
;
A
#
# COMPACT_ATOMS: atom_id res chain seq x y z
N SER A 1 0.43 -10.77 -14.99
CA SER A 1 -0.09 -10.58 -13.61
C SER A 1 -0.62 -9.18 -13.59
N ARG A 2 -1.80 -8.88 -13.03
CA ARG A 2 -2.40 -7.53 -13.10
C ARG A 2 -1.44 -6.40 -12.68
N ILE A 3 -0.61 -6.66 -11.67
CA ILE A 3 0.45 -5.74 -11.22
C ILE A 3 1.47 -5.44 -12.33
N VAL A 4 1.93 -6.48 -13.03
CA VAL A 4 2.89 -6.34 -14.14
C VAL A 4 2.23 -5.70 -15.36
N ASP A 5 0.96 -6.02 -15.60
CA ASP A 5 0.21 -5.50 -16.74
C ASP A 5 -0.07 -3.99 -16.61
N ALA A 6 -0.14 -3.47 -15.37
CA ALA A 6 -0.33 -2.04 -15.07
C ALA A 6 0.98 -1.23 -15.15
N TRP A 7 2.13 -1.89 -15.28
CA TRP A 7 3.43 -1.24 -15.19
C TRP A 7 3.81 -0.51 -16.48
N ASP A 8 4.28 0.73 -16.36
CA ASP A 8 4.86 1.51 -17.45
C ASP A 8 6.28 2.04 -17.09
N PRO A 9 7.03 2.60 -18.05
CA PRO A 9 8.39 3.10 -17.79
C PRO A 9 8.50 4.25 -16.77
N ALA A 10 7.41 4.95 -16.46
CA ALA A 10 7.38 6.03 -15.46
C ALA A 10 6.94 5.54 -14.08
N THR A 11 6.51 4.28 -13.94
CA THR A 11 5.95 3.72 -12.70
C THR A 11 7.06 3.43 -11.70
N ALA A 12 7.02 4.08 -10.54
CA ALA A 12 7.89 3.78 -9.39
C ALA A 12 7.20 2.87 -8.37
N GLN A 13 5.88 2.96 -8.27
CA GLN A 13 5.06 2.17 -7.35
C GLN A 13 3.76 1.74 -8.02
N VAL A 14 3.37 0.49 -7.83
CA VAL A 14 2.01 0.02 -8.05
C VAL A 14 1.33 -0.17 -6.69
N GLN A 15 0.06 0.21 -6.60
CA GLN A 15 -0.78 -0.06 -5.45
C GLN A 15 -2.05 -0.76 -5.86
N SER A 16 -2.54 -1.65 -5.00
CA SER A 16 -3.78 -2.38 -5.23
C SER A 16 -4.60 -2.52 -3.97
N ARG A 17 -5.91 -2.77 -4.16
CA ARG A 17 -6.76 -3.20 -3.05
C ARG A 17 -6.41 -4.61 -2.58
N LEU A 18 -6.74 -4.89 -1.33
CA LEU A 18 -6.57 -6.19 -0.69
C LEU A 18 -7.91 -6.66 -0.14
N HIS A 19 -8.21 -7.94 -0.31
CA HIS A 19 -9.22 -8.59 0.52
C HIS A 19 -8.71 -8.68 1.96
N ILE A 20 -9.52 -8.25 2.91
CA ILE A 20 -9.27 -8.58 4.30
C ILE A 20 -9.92 -9.92 4.59
N VAL A 21 -9.14 -10.89 5.07
CA VAL A 21 -9.61 -12.26 5.29
C VAL A 21 -9.39 -12.73 6.72
N ASP A 22 -10.26 -13.62 7.21
CA ASP A 22 -10.05 -14.30 8.48
C ASP A 22 -9.05 -15.48 8.37
N GLU A 23 -8.81 -16.17 9.49
CA GLU A 23 -7.91 -17.33 9.56
C GLU A 23 -8.30 -18.47 8.60
N ALA A 24 -9.59 -18.58 8.29
CA ALA A 24 -10.14 -19.55 7.35
C ALA A 24 -10.24 -19.00 5.91
N GLN A 25 -9.55 -17.89 5.62
CA GLN A 25 -9.52 -17.21 4.32
C GLN A 25 -10.87 -16.69 3.83
N ARG A 26 -11.86 -16.51 4.72
CA ARG A 26 -13.13 -15.88 4.32
C ARG A 26 -12.96 -14.38 4.25
N VAL A 27 -13.37 -13.79 3.14
CA VAL A 27 -13.37 -12.33 2.95
C VAL A 27 -14.31 -11.68 3.95
N LYS A 28 -13.80 -10.64 4.63
CA LYS A 28 -14.51 -9.81 5.60
C LYS A 28 -14.70 -8.39 5.12
N ASP A 29 -13.72 -7.86 4.39
CA ASP A 29 -13.75 -6.48 3.88
C ASP A 29 -12.76 -6.33 2.71
N VAL A 30 -12.66 -5.11 2.18
CA VAL A 30 -11.66 -4.67 1.22
C VAL A 30 -10.92 -3.44 1.77
N PHE A 31 -9.60 -3.43 1.60
CA PHE A 31 -8.76 -2.29 1.97
C PHE A 31 -7.93 -1.74 0.80
N PRO A 32 -7.88 -0.41 0.59
CA PRO A 32 -8.77 0.58 1.18
C PRO A 32 -10.25 0.33 0.79
N PRO A 33 -11.23 0.92 1.48
CA PRO A 33 -12.64 0.84 1.07
C PRO A 33 -12.86 1.38 -0.36
N PRO A 34 -13.72 0.75 -1.20
CA PRO A 34 -13.99 1.21 -2.57
C PRO A 34 -14.49 2.66 -2.68
N GLU A 35 -15.14 3.17 -1.64
CA GLU A 35 -15.64 4.55 -1.58
C GLU A 35 -14.50 5.58 -1.45
N LEU A 36 -13.29 5.12 -1.13
CA LEU A 36 -12.10 5.94 -1.02
C LEU A 36 -11.20 5.66 -2.24
N PRO A 37 -11.21 6.54 -3.25
CA PRO A 37 -10.40 6.36 -4.45
C PRO A 37 -8.92 6.51 -4.13
N PHE A 38 -8.08 5.77 -4.83
CA PHE A 38 -6.63 5.95 -4.78
C PHE A 38 -6.22 7.33 -5.33
N ASP A 39 -5.14 7.89 -4.80
CA ASP A 39 -4.39 8.89 -5.57
C ASP A 39 -3.45 8.18 -6.54
N ASP A 40 -3.43 8.63 -7.79
CA ASP A 40 -2.79 7.99 -8.93
C ASP A 40 -1.97 8.99 -9.74
N GLY A 41 -0.97 8.51 -10.47
CA GLY A 41 -0.04 9.33 -11.27
C GLY A 41 1.00 10.05 -10.41
N ASP A 42 1.16 11.36 -10.66
CA ASP A 42 2.06 12.21 -9.86
C ASP A 42 1.39 12.62 -8.55
N VAL A 43 1.75 11.92 -7.47
CA VAL A 43 1.26 12.20 -6.12
C VAL A 43 2.19 13.13 -5.32
N VAL A 44 3.33 13.55 -5.87
CA VAL A 44 4.35 14.33 -5.16
C VAL A 44 3.80 15.66 -4.63
N PRO A 45 3.01 16.45 -5.40
CA PRO A 45 2.44 17.70 -4.87
C PRO A 45 1.58 17.47 -3.61
N LYS A 46 0.79 16.38 -3.60
CA LYS A 46 -0.07 16.05 -2.45
C LYS A 46 0.76 15.54 -1.28
N LEU A 47 1.76 14.71 -1.54
CA LEU A 47 2.69 14.19 -0.55
C LEU A 47 3.43 15.36 0.15
N LEU A 48 4.01 16.30 -0.61
CA LEU A 48 4.72 17.45 -0.04
C LEU A 48 3.80 18.39 0.74
N HIS A 49 2.54 18.54 0.31
CA HIS A 49 1.59 19.41 0.98
C HIS A 49 0.99 18.80 2.27
N LYS A 50 0.71 17.50 2.28
CA LYS A 50 -0.03 16.82 3.36
C LYS A 50 0.78 15.81 4.16
N GLY A 51 2.02 15.53 3.75
CA GLY A 51 2.85 14.44 4.28
C GLY A 51 2.35 13.03 3.90
N ARG A 52 1.30 12.92 3.07
CA ARG A 52 0.72 11.65 2.64
C ARG A 52 -0.17 11.81 1.40
N TYR A 53 -0.38 10.72 0.70
CA TYR A 53 -1.43 10.53 -0.29
C TYR A 53 -2.27 9.28 0.06
N GLN A 54 -3.37 9.08 -0.63
CA GLN A 54 -4.30 7.98 -0.43
C GLN A 54 -3.74 6.72 -1.10
N THR A 55 -3.30 5.78 -0.27
CA THR A 55 -2.61 4.55 -0.70
C THR A 55 -3.11 3.33 0.08
N THR A 56 -2.55 2.16 -0.24
CA THR A 56 -2.80 0.87 0.41
C THR A 56 -1.71 0.57 1.46
N VAL A 57 -1.65 -0.66 1.97
CA VAL A 57 -0.64 -1.08 2.96
C VAL A 57 0.07 -2.36 2.53
N THR A 58 1.29 -2.55 3.05
CA THR A 58 2.05 -3.81 3.01
C THR A 58 1.96 -4.55 1.66
N SER A 59 1.19 -5.65 1.61
CA SER A 59 1.04 -6.56 0.48
C SER A 59 0.33 -5.96 -0.74
N GLY A 60 -0.30 -4.79 -0.59
CA GLY A 60 -0.93 -4.08 -1.71
C GLY A 60 0.06 -3.24 -2.49
N LEU A 61 1.32 -3.16 -2.06
CA LEU A 61 2.35 -2.33 -2.66
C LEU A 61 3.33 -3.19 -3.46
N ALA A 62 3.68 -2.72 -4.65
CA ALA A 62 4.81 -3.22 -5.43
C ALA A 62 5.66 -2.04 -5.90
N PHE A 63 6.97 -2.23 -5.98
CA PHE A 63 7.92 -1.15 -6.25
C PHE A 63 8.82 -1.49 -7.42
N GLU A 64 9.23 -0.46 -8.16
CA GLU A 64 10.18 -0.59 -9.25
C GLU A 64 11.58 -0.86 -8.69
N ARG A 65 12.35 -1.73 -9.35
CA ARG A 65 13.65 -2.18 -8.82
C ARG A 65 14.65 -1.05 -8.70
N SER A 66 14.82 -0.22 -9.73
CA SER A 66 15.79 0.88 -9.72
C SER A 66 15.46 1.97 -8.69
N THR A 67 14.16 2.15 -8.39
CA THR A 67 13.65 2.97 -7.30
C THR A 67 14.11 2.39 -5.97
N LEU A 68 13.90 1.09 -5.75
CA LEU A 68 14.39 0.40 -4.55
C LEU A 68 15.91 0.47 -4.40
N ASP A 69 16.66 0.31 -5.50
CA ASP A 69 18.13 0.44 -5.50
C ASP A 69 18.60 1.83 -5.05
N THR A 70 17.73 2.85 -5.20
CA THR A 70 18.04 4.24 -4.80
C THR A 70 17.70 4.53 -3.33
N ILE A 71 16.63 3.93 -2.80
CA ILE A 71 16.10 4.28 -1.46
C ILE A 71 16.42 3.24 -0.39
N MET A 72 17.02 2.10 -0.77
CA MET A 72 17.47 1.07 0.16
C MET A 72 18.99 1.14 0.40
N PRO A 73 19.50 0.61 1.53
CA PRO A 73 18.77 -0.06 2.61
C PRO A 73 17.91 0.91 3.43
N ILE A 74 16.81 0.38 4.01
CA ILE A 74 16.01 1.13 4.97
C ILE A 74 16.86 1.33 6.25
N PRO A 75 16.92 2.55 6.82
CA PRO A 75 17.59 2.77 8.10
C PRO A 75 16.83 2.08 9.25
N GLU A 76 17.14 0.81 9.53
CA GLU A 76 16.39 -0.04 10.45
C GLU A 76 16.28 0.53 11.88
N ALA A 77 17.29 1.28 12.33
CA ALA A 77 17.28 1.92 13.65
C ALA A 77 16.16 2.98 13.78
N ASP A 78 15.93 3.75 12.70
CA ASP A 78 14.91 4.80 12.65
C ASP A 78 13.54 4.23 12.22
N PHE A 79 13.55 3.19 11.39
CA PHE A 79 12.36 2.56 10.80
C PHE A 79 12.21 1.10 11.25
N ARG A 80 12.27 0.85 12.56
CA ARG A 80 12.08 -0.50 13.14
C ARG A 80 10.74 -1.15 12.75
N GLN A 81 9.73 -0.33 12.44
CA GLN A 81 8.40 -0.74 11.98
C GLN A 81 7.96 0.19 10.84
N GLY A 82 7.04 -0.28 9.99
CA GLY A 82 6.49 0.53 8.91
C GLY A 82 7.44 0.70 7.72
N ALA A 83 8.21 -0.34 7.38
CA ALA A 83 9.07 -0.36 6.20
C ALA A 83 8.29 -0.05 4.90
N ASP A 84 7.04 -0.51 4.82
CA ASP A 84 6.13 -0.19 3.72
C ASP A 84 5.77 1.30 3.68
N GLY A 85 5.56 1.94 4.84
CA GLY A 85 5.37 3.39 4.94
C GLY A 85 6.61 4.19 4.49
N TYR A 86 7.81 3.72 4.83
CA TYR A 86 9.07 4.31 4.34
C TYR A 86 9.12 4.27 2.81
N LEU A 87 8.89 3.09 2.22
CA LEU A 87 8.94 2.91 0.77
C LEU A 87 7.83 3.69 0.05
N ALA A 88 6.58 3.64 0.55
CA ALA A 88 5.46 4.38 -0.03
C ALA A 88 5.63 5.91 0.07
N THR A 89 6.45 6.40 1.01
CA THR A 89 6.76 7.83 1.11
C THR A 89 7.83 8.24 0.09
N LEU A 90 8.85 7.40 -0.13
CA LEU A 90 9.99 7.78 -0.97
C LEU A 90 9.84 7.38 -2.43
N ALA A 91 9.23 6.24 -2.74
CA ALA A 91 9.11 5.74 -4.11
C ALA A 91 8.45 6.75 -5.08
N PRO A 92 7.38 7.50 -4.70
CA PRO A 92 6.78 8.48 -5.59
C PRO A 92 7.69 9.64 -5.98
N LEU A 93 8.80 9.86 -5.28
CA LEU A 93 9.78 10.89 -5.66
C LEU A 93 10.58 10.50 -6.91
N TYR A 94 10.50 9.24 -7.35
CA TYR A 94 11.26 8.67 -8.46
C TYR A 94 10.38 8.29 -9.66
N GLY A 95 9.06 8.48 -9.57
CA GLY A 95 8.13 8.15 -10.64
C GLY A 95 6.67 8.18 -10.18
N GLN A 96 5.79 7.73 -11.06
CA GLN A 96 4.36 7.72 -10.84
C GLN A 96 3.90 6.54 -9.98
N VAL A 97 2.76 6.74 -9.32
CA VAL A 97 2.01 5.68 -8.64
C VAL A 97 0.91 5.20 -9.58
N GLN A 98 0.85 3.89 -9.86
CA GLN A 98 -0.21 3.26 -10.65
C GLN A 98 -1.16 2.46 -9.74
N SER A 99 -2.47 2.63 -9.92
CA SER A 99 -3.50 2.09 -9.03
C SER A 99 -4.33 1.00 -9.69
N ILE A 100 -4.51 -0.11 -8.97
CA ILE A 100 -5.37 -1.23 -9.35
C ILE A 100 -6.54 -1.29 -8.37
N GLU A 101 -7.75 -1.03 -8.87
CA GLU A 101 -8.97 -1.01 -8.07
C GLU A 101 -9.41 -2.42 -7.63
N GLU A 102 -9.04 -3.46 -8.36
CA GLU A 102 -9.34 -4.84 -8.00
C GLU A 102 -8.48 -5.35 -6.83
N CYS A 103 -9.06 -6.27 -6.05
CA CYS A 103 -8.31 -7.01 -5.04
C CYS A 103 -7.41 -8.06 -5.72
N VAL A 104 -6.11 -7.80 -5.77
CA VAL A 104 -5.11 -8.73 -6.34
C VAL A 104 -4.32 -9.49 -5.27
N GLY A 105 -4.69 -9.32 -4.00
CA GLY A 105 -4.10 -9.99 -2.86
C GLY A 105 -5.05 -10.03 -1.67
N ALA A 106 -4.61 -10.69 -0.60
CA ALA A 106 -5.35 -10.77 0.65
C ALA A 106 -4.45 -10.49 1.85
N TYR A 107 -4.96 -9.71 2.79
CA TYR A 107 -4.36 -9.47 4.10
C TYR A 107 -5.16 -10.22 5.16
N ARG A 108 -4.50 -11.16 5.84
CA ARG A 108 -5.14 -11.96 6.89
C ARG A 108 -5.11 -11.22 8.23
N ILE A 109 -6.27 -11.07 8.83
CA ILE A 109 -6.40 -10.56 10.20
C ILE A 109 -6.42 -11.73 11.19
N HIS A 110 -5.63 -11.63 12.25
CA HIS A 110 -5.68 -12.52 13.41
C HIS A 110 -5.56 -11.70 14.70
N GLY A 111 -6.00 -12.24 15.83
CA GLY A 111 -6.16 -11.52 17.11
C GLY A 111 -4.89 -10.98 17.77
N ALA A 112 -3.74 -11.06 17.10
CA ALA A 112 -2.44 -10.59 17.58
C ALA A 112 -1.77 -9.56 16.64
N ASN A 113 -2.52 -8.99 15.69
CA ASN A 113 -1.98 -7.93 14.84
C ASN A 113 -1.60 -6.71 15.69
N HIS A 114 -0.34 -6.27 15.60
CA HIS A 114 0.17 -5.10 16.31
C HIS A 114 -0.32 -3.76 15.75
N SER A 115 -1.24 -3.76 14.78
CA SER A 115 -1.72 -2.56 14.10
C SER A 115 -3.15 -2.20 14.51
N VAL A 116 -3.40 -0.90 14.74
CA VAL A 116 -4.74 -0.28 14.92
C VAL A 116 -5.69 -0.62 13.76
N PHE A 117 -5.12 -1.11 12.65
CA PHE A 117 -5.82 -1.68 11.51
C PHE A 117 -6.80 -2.79 11.88
N GLY A 118 -6.44 -3.67 12.83
CA GLY A 118 -7.35 -4.73 13.31
C GLY A 118 -8.55 -4.16 14.06
N GLU A 119 -8.34 -3.13 14.88
CA GLU A 119 -9.40 -2.51 15.69
C GLU A 119 -10.38 -1.69 14.84
N LYS A 120 -9.88 -0.81 13.96
CA LYS A 120 -10.75 0.04 13.10
C LYS A 120 -11.54 -0.75 12.06
N LEU A 121 -11.02 -1.88 11.59
CA LEU A 121 -11.74 -2.74 10.67
C LEU A 121 -12.81 -3.58 11.41
N ALA A 122 -12.53 -4.00 12.64
CA ALA A 122 -13.51 -4.66 13.49
C ALA A 122 -14.70 -3.74 13.85
N GLU A 123 -14.50 -2.42 13.92
CA GLU A 123 -15.59 -1.44 14.04
C GLU A 123 -16.45 -1.33 12.79
N ARG A 124 -15.87 -1.45 11.59
CA ARG A 124 -16.61 -1.38 10.31
C ARG A 124 -17.37 -2.66 9.96
N ALA A 125 -16.97 -3.80 10.51
CA ALA A 125 -17.61 -5.09 10.29
C ALA A 125 -18.81 -5.36 11.22
N ARG A 126 -19.18 -4.40 12.09
CA ARG A 126 -20.37 -4.42 12.94
C ARG A 126 -21.50 -3.60 12.31
#